data_AF-A0A1F9U1P7-F1
#
_entry.id   AF-A0A1F9U1P7-F1
#
_cell.length_a   1.000
_cell.length_b   1.000
_cell.length_c   1.000
_cell.angle_alpha   90.00
_cell.angle_beta   90.00
_cell.angle_gamma   90.00
#
_symmetry.space_group_name_H-M   'P 1'
#
loop_
_entity.id
_entity.type
_entity.pdbx_description
1 polymer ?
#
loop_
_entity_poly.entity_id
_entity_poly.type
_entity_poly.pdbx_seq_one_letter_code
_entity_poly.pdbx_strand_id
1 'polypeptide(L)' 'MAKNKVKLWYDSEGDYLEVMFQNKPGFFRQTSNDQVMKKVDAKGTVLGFSILKVSKLRKKPIDVAFAA' A
#
# COMPACT_ATOMS: atom_id res chain seq x y z
N MET A 1 9.52 -2.02 -19.92
CA MET A 1 8.26 -1.39 -19.44
C MET A 1 8.66 -0.20 -18.59
N ALA A 2 8.06 0.98 -18.79
CA ALA A 2 8.50 2.23 -18.14
C ALA A 2 8.76 2.02 -16.64
N LYS A 3 10.00 2.30 -16.19
CA LYS A 3 10.56 1.93 -14.87
C LYS A 3 9.80 2.50 -13.65
N ASN A 4 8.73 3.28 -13.85
CA ASN A 4 8.07 4.08 -12.82
C ASN A 4 6.53 4.10 -12.96
N LYS A 5 5.90 3.09 -13.58
CA LYS A 5 4.43 3.03 -13.60
C LYS A 5 3.90 2.42 -12.30
N VAL A 6 3.14 3.22 -11.56
CA VAL A 6 2.36 2.76 -10.40
C VAL A 6 0.90 2.69 -10.78
N LYS A 7 0.19 1.69 -10.27
CA LYS A 7 -1.27 1.63 -10.32
C LYS A 7 -1.80 2.16 -9.00
N LEU A 8 -2.68 3.15 -9.08
CA LEU A 8 -3.46 3.64 -7.95
C LEU A 8 -4.89 3.13 -8.09
N TRP A 9 -5.44 2.60 -7.00
CA TRP A 9 -6.83 2.20 -6.91
C TRP A 9 -7.43 2.89 -5.70
N TYR A 10 -8.47 3.68 -5.92
CA TYR A 10 -9.15 4.42 -4.87
C TYR A 10 -10.62 4.01 -4.85
N ASP A 11 -11.07 3.58 -3.68
CA ASP A 11 -12.45 3.27 -3.39
C ASP A 11 -12.92 4.23 -2.28
N SER A 12 -13.78 5.18 -2.66
CA SER A 12 -14.35 6.14 -1.74
C SER A 12 -15.42 5.54 -0.82
N GLU A 13 -16.08 4.46 -1.23
CA GLU A 13 -17.14 3.82 -0.45
C GLU A 13 -16.54 3.01 0.69
N GLY A 14 -15.47 2.25 0.40
CA GLY A 14 -14.68 1.52 1.39
C GLY A 14 -13.64 2.36 2.16
N ASP A 15 -13.51 3.65 1.83
CA ASP A 15 -12.48 4.56 2.36
C ASP A 15 -11.06 3.97 2.26
N TYR A 16 -10.71 3.51 1.06
CA TYR A 16 -9.55 2.66 0.79
C TYR A 16 -8.72 3.20 -0.39
N LEU A 17 -7.41 3.21 -0.21
CA LEU A 17 -6.46 3.53 -1.28
C LEU A 17 -5.41 2.43 -1.38
N GLU A 18 -5.24 1.87 -2.57
CA GLU A 18 -4.19 0.91 -2.88
C GLU A 18 -3.22 1.45 -3.92
N VAL A 19 -1.94 1.26 -3.66
CA VAL A 19 -0.84 1.64 -4.54
C VAL A 19 -0.03 0.39 -4.88
N MET A 20 -0.02 0.01 -6.15
CA MET A 20 0.73 -1.14 -6.65
C MET A 20 1.87 -0.70 -7.57
N PHE A 21 3.09 -1.09 -7.22
CA PHE A 21 4.29 -0.87 -8.05
C PHE A 21 4.43 -1.97 -9.11
N GLN A 22 4.00 -3.19 -8.78
CA GLN A 22 4.06 -4.34 -9.66
C GLN A 22 2.73 -5.09 -9.64
N ASN A 23 2.21 -5.40 -10.83
CA ASN A 23 1.01 -6.23 -10.96
C ASN A 23 1.39 -7.70 -10.85
N LYS A 24 1.61 -8.18 -9.62
CA LYS A 24 1.97 -9.56 -9.30
C LYS A 24 1.11 -10.08 -8.14
N PRO A 25 0.87 -11.40 -8.07
CA PRO A 25 0.26 -12.00 -6.90
C PRO A 25 1.18 -11.81 -5.67
N GLY A 26 0.56 -11.51 -4.54
CA GLY A 26 1.24 -11.28 -3.28
C GLY A 26 0.23 -11.23 -2.14
N PHE A 27 0.74 -11.23 -0.92
CA PHE A 27 -0.03 -11.30 0.30
C PHE A 27 0.05 -9.96 1.03
N PHE A 28 -1.05 -9.54 1.64
CA PHE A 28 -1.04 -8.38 2.51
C PHE A 28 -0.47 -8.75 3.87
N ARG A 29 0.45 -7.93 4.36
CA ARG A 29 1.00 -7.97 5.71
C ARG A 29 0.74 -6.65 6.39
N GLN A 30 0.35 -6.70 7.65
CA GLN A 30 0.24 -5.51 8.48
C GLN A 30 1.62 -4.88 8.66
N THR A 31 1.63 -3.55 8.69
CA THR A 31 2.82 -2.78 9.06
C THR A 31 2.73 -2.34 10.52
N SER A 32 3.71 -1.59 11.01
CA SER A 32 3.65 -0.96 12.34
C SER A 32 2.48 0.02 12.49
N ASN A 33 1.81 0.40 11.39
CA ASN A 33 0.61 1.21 11.41
C ASN A 33 -0.61 0.38 10.99
N ASP A 34 -1.62 0.30 11.85
CA ASP A 34 -2.86 -0.45 11.59
C ASP A 34 -3.64 0.05 10.36
N GLN A 35 -3.42 1.30 9.95
CA GLN A 35 -4.05 1.87 8.74
C GLN A 35 -3.32 1.46 7.47
N VAL A 36 -2.08 1.00 7.54
CA VAL A 36 -1.27 0.72 6.35
C VAL A 36 -0.90 -0.76 6.31
N MET A 37 -1.24 -1.39 5.19
CA MET A 37 -0.87 -2.76 4.88
C MET A 37 0.13 -2.77 3.72
N LYS A 38 1.15 -3.62 3.80
CA LYS A 38 2.10 -3.84 2.70
C LYS A 38 1.74 -5.10 1.94
N LYS A 39 1.76 -5.04 0.62
CA LYS A 39 1.61 -6.21 -0.24
C LYS A 39 2.99 -6.74 -0.59
N VAL A 40 3.30 -7.96 -0.17
CA VAL A 40 4.60 -8.60 -0.41
C VAL A 40 4.46 -9.85 -1.27
N ASP A 41 5.47 -10.14 -2.09
CA ASP A 41 5.56 -11.42 -2.78
C ASP A 41 6.09 -12.54 -1.88
N ALA A 42 6.19 -13.76 -2.41
CA ALA A 42 6.72 -14.91 -1.70
C ALA A 42 8.20 -14.76 -1.26
N LYS A 43 8.95 -13.82 -1.84
CA LYS A 43 10.34 -13.51 -1.47
C LYS A 43 10.43 -12.37 -0.45
N GLY A 44 9.31 -11.79 -0.03
CA GLY A 44 9.26 -10.63 0.85
C GLY A 44 9.43 -9.29 0.14
N THR A 45 9.49 -9.27 -1.20
CA THR A 45 9.59 -8.03 -1.98
C THR A 45 8.29 -7.26 -1.88
N VAL A 46 8.36 -5.97 -1.59
CA VAL A 46 7.17 -5.12 -1.55
C VAL A 46 6.67 -4.84 -2.97
N LEU A 47 5.47 -5.34 -3.27
CA LEU A 47 4.77 -5.15 -4.54
C LEU A 47 3.88 -3.89 -4.53
N GLY A 48 3.51 -3.44 -3.34
CA GLY A 48 2.62 -2.29 -3.14
C GLY A 48 2.25 -2.12 -1.67
N PHE A 49 1.35 -1.18 -1.41
CA PHE A 49 0.77 -0.96 -0.10
C PHE A 49 -0.66 -0.46 -0.24
N SER A 50 -1.44 -0.60 0.83
CA SER A 50 -2.78 -0.07 0.93
C SER A 50 -2.98 0.68 2.22
N ILE A 51 -3.82 1.71 2.13
CA ILE A 51 -4.19 2.60 3.22
C ILE A 51 -5.68 2.46 3.44
N LEU A 52 -6.04 2.04 4.64
CA LEU A 52 -7.39 1.99 5.16
C LEU A 52 -7.73 3.33 5.81
N LYS A 53 -9.00 3.73 5.74
CA LYS A 53 -9.51 4.97 6.34
C LYS A 53 -8.80 6.21 5.80
N VAL A 54 -8.58 6.27 4.48
CA VAL A 54 -7.78 7.33 3.85
C VAL A 54 -8.33 8.73 4.11
N SER A 55 -9.65 8.87 4.27
CA SER A 55 -10.33 10.12 4.63
C SER A 55 -9.91 10.66 6.00
N LYS A 56 -9.39 9.80 6.88
CA LYS A 56 -8.88 10.17 8.21
C LYS A 56 -7.45 10.69 8.16
N LEU A 57 -6.77 10.59 7.03
CA LEU A 57 -5.49 11.27 6.81
C LEU A 57 -5.73 12.78 6.87
N ARG A 58 -5.23 13.41 7.93
CA ARG A 58 -5.23 14.87 8.09
C ARG A 58 -3.83 15.42 7.82
N LYS A 59 -3.52 16.61 8.35
CA LYS A 59 -2.25 17.33 8.12
C LYS A 59 -0.99 16.66 8.69
N LYS A 60 -1.06 15.45 9.22
CA LYS A 60 0.11 14.73 9.74
C LYS A 60 0.50 13.62 8.75
N PRO A 61 1.78 13.54 8.34
CA PRO A 61 2.24 12.45 7.51
C PRO A 61 2.08 11.11 8.25
N ILE A 62 1.84 10.05 7.50
CA ILE A 62 2.02 8.70 8.02
C ILE A 62 3.40 8.22 7.60
N ASP A 63 4.27 8.02 8.58
CA ASP A 63 5.53 7.33 8.39
C ASP A 63 5.32 5.81 8.50
N VAL A 64 5.65 5.10 7.41
CA VAL A 64 5.62 3.63 7.38
C VAL A 64 6.93 3.13 6.80
N ALA A 65 7.63 2.32 7.58
CA ALA A 65 8.82 1.63 7.12
C ALA A 65 8.42 0.36 6.36
N PHE A 66 8.63 0.38 5.05
CA PHE A 66 8.62 -0.83 4.22
C PHE A 66 10.02 -1.45 4.21
N ALA A 67 10.51 -1.87 5.37
CA ALA A 67 11.77 -2.60 5.44
C ALA A 67 11.61 -4.00 4.82
N ALA A 68 12.65 -4.40 4.09
CA ALA A 68 12.91 -5.78 3.66
C ALA A 68 13.39 -6.62 4.85
#